data_AF-A0A2C6WHZ1-F1
#
_entry.id   AF-A0A2C6WHZ1-F1
#
_cell.length_a   1.000
_cell.length_b   1.000
_cell.length_c   1.000
_cell.angle_alpha   90.00
_cell.angle_beta   90.00
_cell.angle_gamma   90.00
#
_symmetry.space_group_name_H-M   'P 1'
#
loop_
_entity.id
_entity.type
_entity.pdbx_description
1 polymer ?
#
loop_
_entity_poly.entity_id
_entity_poly.type
_entity_poly.pdbx_seq_one_letter_code
_entity_poly.pdbx_strand_id
1 'polypeptide(L)'
;MNLNKSIDELRKPATQAVSLITLFIILFSSLTLLFGLEYENVTFYLKIVTIIELIIIGVSLLQYIRFINFKDENLVNKKILKNYARFLTVVNIVGTYNVVFAFSNVFYFVALQNDIDLYKYWLLNFVTMLVCFLLFTLGGVFFILNINF
;
A
#
# COMPACT_ATOMS: atom_id res chain seq x y z
N MET A 1 -2.08 21.77 -21.39
CA MET A 1 -1.66 21.10 -20.13
C MET A 1 -0.73 19.97 -20.55
N ASN A 2 0.54 19.98 -20.11
CA ASN A 2 1.51 18.97 -20.55
C ASN A 2 1.13 17.61 -19.93
N LEU A 3 0.75 16.66 -20.77
CA LEU A 3 0.22 15.36 -20.36
C LEU A 3 1.25 14.58 -19.53
N ASN A 4 2.51 14.67 -19.95
CA ASN A 4 3.63 14.03 -19.28
C ASN A 4 3.82 14.59 -17.87
N LYS A 5 3.72 15.92 -17.71
CA LYS A 5 3.79 16.57 -16.40
C LYS A 5 2.68 16.12 -15.45
N SER A 6 1.47 15.94 -15.97
CA SER A 6 0.30 15.54 -15.18
C SER A 6 0.41 14.09 -14.68
N ILE A 7 1.00 13.21 -15.50
CA ILE A 7 1.31 11.84 -15.11
C ILE A 7 2.46 11.80 -14.11
N ASP A 8 3.46 12.65 -14.28
CA ASP A 8 4.58 12.75 -13.33
C ASP A 8 4.12 13.27 -11.97
N GLU A 9 3.06 14.08 -11.89
CA GLU A 9 2.41 14.45 -10.63
C GLU A 9 1.78 13.26 -9.91
N LEU A 10 1.15 12.33 -10.63
CA LEU A 10 0.61 11.08 -10.08
C LEU A 10 1.73 10.12 -9.62
N ARG A 11 2.93 10.25 -10.18
CA ARG A 11 4.09 9.41 -9.86
C ARG A 11 5.01 10.05 -8.82
N LYS A 12 4.60 11.15 -8.18
CA LYS A 12 5.41 11.83 -7.16
C LYS A 12 5.93 10.82 -6.13
N PRO A 13 7.18 11.00 -5.64
CA PRO A 13 7.90 10.00 -4.84
C PRO A 13 7.29 9.71 -3.46
N ALA A 14 6.12 10.28 -3.13
CA ALA A 14 5.48 10.13 -1.83
C ALA A 14 5.10 8.67 -1.54
N THR A 15 4.42 7.99 -2.48
CA THR A 15 4.03 6.58 -2.28
C THR A 15 5.24 5.66 -2.22
N GLN A 16 6.30 5.95 -2.97
CA GLN A 16 7.55 5.20 -2.95
C GLN A 16 8.27 5.39 -1.62
N ALA A 17 8.34 6.62 -1.10
CA ALA A 17 8.89 6.90 0.23
C ALA A 17 8.09 6.17 1.31
N VAL A 18 6.75 6.21 1.24
CA VAL A 18 5.88 5.45 2.15
C VAL A 18 6.14 3.95 2.03
N SER A 19 6.35 3.42 0.82
CA SER A 19 6.65 1.99 0.60
C SER A 19 8.00 1.58 1.19
N LEU A 20 9.01 2.45 1.16
CA LEU A 20 10.29 2.22 1.84
C LEU A 20 10.13 2.23 3.36
N ILE A 21 9.30 3.12 3.89
CA ILE A 21 8.93 3.13 5.32
C ILE A 21 8.22 1.82 5.69
N THR A 22 7.25 1.37 4.87
CA THR A 22 6.58 0.08 5.06
C THR A 22 7.57 -1.07 5.06
N LEU A 23 8.52 -1.08 4.12
CA LEU A 23 9.57 -2.10 4.07
C LEU A 23 10.41 -2.10 5.35
N PHE A 24 10.80 -0.92 5.85
CA PHE A 24 11.52 -0.79 7.10
C PHE A 24 10.71 -1.33 8.29
N ILE A 25 9.40 -1.07 8.35
CA ILE A 25 8.52 -1.60 9.40
C ILE A 25 8.41 -3.12 9.35
N ILE A 26 8.30 -3.72 8.16
CA ILE A 26 8.27 -5.18 8.01
C ILE A 26 9.61 -5.78 8.46
N LEU A 27 10.74 -5.17 8.08
CA LEU A 27 12.05 -5.58 8.56
C LEU A 27 12.17 -5.43 10.08
N PHE A 28 11.59 -4.38 10.66
CA PHE A 28 11.52 -4.20 12.10
C PHE A 28 10.71 -5.32 12.78
N SER A 29 9.55 -5.69 12.24
CA SER A 29 8.78 -6.85 12.72
C SER A 29 9.58 -8.15 12.66
N SER A 30 10.43 -8.32 11.64
CA SER A 30 11.27 -9.51 11.49
C SER A 30 12.37 -9.63 12.56
N LEU A 31 12.66 -8.57 13.31
CA LEU A 31 13.57 -8.65 14.46
C LEU A 31 13.05 -9.64 15.51
N THR A 32 11.73 -9.83 15.62
CA THR A 32 11.15 -10.84 16.52
C THR A 32 11.72 -12.24 16.23
N LEU A 33 12.03 -12.53 14.97
CA LEU A 33 12.65 -13.80 14.55
C LEU A 33 14.11 -13.95 15.02
N LEU A 34 14.83 -12.83 15.14
CA LEU A 34 16.20 -12.82 15.65
C LEU A 34 16.25 -12.89 17.19
N PHE A 35 15.15 -12.51 17.86
CA PHE A 35 15.04 -12.46 19.32
C PHE A 35 14.15 -13.57 19.91
N GLY A 36 14.00 -14.69 19.20
CA GLY A 36 13.45 -15.93 19.77
C GLY A 36 12.16 -16.46 19.14
N LEU A 37 11.53 -15.74 18.20
CA LEU A 37 10.39 -16.29 17.46
C LEU A 37 10.89 -17.20 16.33
N GLU A 38 10.64 -18.49 16.42
CA GLU A 38 10.97 -19.40 15.30
C GLU A 38 10.01 -19.16 14.11
N TYR A 39 10.54 -19.18 12.90
CA TYR A 39 9.74 -18.96 11.68
C TYR A 39 8.61 -19.99 11.51
N GLU A 40 8.81 -21.21 12.01
CA GLU A 40 7.80 -22.27 12.00
C GLU A 40 6.56 -21.88 12.83
N ASN A 41 6.78 -21.18 13.95
CA ASN A 41 5.75 -20.75 14.89
C ASN A 41 4.99 -19.50 14.43
N VAL A 42 5.48 -18.79 13.40
CA VAL A 42 4.74 -17.68 12.80
C VAL A 42 3.45 -18.19 12.17
N THR A 43 2.32 -17.63 12.60
CA THR A 43 0.98 -18.01 12.14
C THR A 43 0.78 -17.76 10.65
N PHE A 44 -0.02 -18.61 10.02
CA PHE A 44 -0.23 -18.58 8.57
C PHE A 44 -0.82 -17.26 8.06
N TYR A 45 -1.70 -16.61 8.84
CA TYR A 45 -2.31 -15.35 8.43
C TYR A 45 -1.30 -14.20 8.36
N LEU A 46 -0.34 -14.13 9.29
CA LEU A 46 0.73 -13.13 9.22
C LEU A 46 1.68 -13.40 8.06
N LYS A 47 2.02 -14.66 7.79
CA LYS A 47 2.82 -15.04 6.60
C LYS A 47 2.15 -14.53 5.31
N ILE A 48 0.85 -14.79 5.15
CA ILE A 48 0.10 -14.33 3.98
C ILE A 48 0.11 -12.80 3.88
N VAL A 49 -0.23 -12.11 4.97
CA VAL A 49 -0.34 -10.65 4.91
C VAL A 49 1.01 -9.99 4.65
N THR A 50 2.10 -10.48 5.26
CA THR A 50 3.45 -9.99 4.94
C THR A 50 3.81 -10.20 3.47
N ILE A 51 3.46 -11.34 2.86
CA ILE A 51 3.67 -11.57 1.42
C ILE A 51 2.89 -10.55 0.59
N ILE A 52 1.62 -10.30 0.92
CA ILE A 52 0.79 -9.31 0.23
C ILE A 52 1.39 -7.90 0.38
N GLU A 53 1.83 -7.52 1.57
CA GLU A 53 2.47 -6.24 1.84
C GLU A 53 3.74 -6.05 1.00
N LEU A 54 4.56 -7.10 0.87
CA LEU A 54 5.76 -7.09 0.03
C LEU A 54 5.44 -6.95 -1.46
N ILE A 55 4.38 -7.59 -1.96
CA ILE A 55 3.91 -7.43 -3.34
C ILE A 55 3.48 -5.97 -3.58
N ILE A 56 2.72 -5.38 -2.67
CA ILE A 56 2.28 -3.98 -2.77
C ILE A 56 3.48 -3.03 -2.78
N ILE A 57 4.48 -3.26 -1.92
CA ILE A 57 5.73 -2.48 -1.91
C ILE A 57 6.43 -2.60 -3.27
N GLY A 58 6.58 -3.82 -3.80
CA GLY A 58 7.22 -4.05 -5.10
C GLY A 58 6.53 -3.28 -6.23
N VAL A 59 5.21 -3.37 -6.33
CA VAL A 59 4.42 -2.64 -7.34
C VAL A 59 4.49 -1.13 -7.14
N SER A 60 4.54 -0.65 -5.90
CA SER A 60 4.63 0.78 -5.58
C SER A 60 5.99 1.36 -5.94
N LEU A 61 7.08 0.65 -5.62
CA LEU A 61 8.44 1.04 -5.99
C LEU A 61 8.65 0.99 -7.50
N LEU A 62 8.02 0.04 -8.19
CA LEU A 62 8.07 -0.11 -9.64
C LEU A 62 7.67 1.19 -10.36
N GLN A 63 6.74 1.98 -9.80
CA GLN A 63 6.30 3.26 -10.37
C GLN A 63 7.42 4.31 -10.52
N TYR A 64 8.55 4.15 -9.83
CA TYR A 64 9.73 5.01 -9.99
C TYR A 64 10.21 5.04 -11.45
N ILE A 65 10.08 3.91 -12.16
CA ILE A 65 10.40 3.80 -13.57
C ILE A 65 9.20 4.25 -14.41
N ARG A 66 9.47 5.06 -15.45
CA ARG A 66 8.43 5.54 -16.36
C ARG A 66 8.18 4.52 -17.47
N PHE A 67 7.15 3.68 -17.29
CA PHE A 67 6.80 2.65 -18.29
C PHE A 67 6.28 3.22 -19.61
N ILE A 68 5.52 4.32 -19.55
CA ILE A 68 4.89 4.89 -20.74
C ILE A 68 5.34 6.34 -20.91
N ASN A 69 5.97 6.63 -22.04
CA ASN A 69 6.31 7.98 -22.45
C ASN A 69 5.38 8.40 -23.60
N PHE A 70 4.54 9.40 -23.37
CA PHE A 70 3.63 9.91 -24.38
C PHE A 70 4.36 11.00 -25.16
N LYS A 71 4.98 10.62 -26.28
CA LYS A 71 5.75 11.53 -27.15
C LYS A 71 4.87 12.56 -27.86
N ASP A 72 3.64 12.19 -28.22
CA ASP A 72 2.79 13.00 -29.07
C ASP A 72 1.38 13.11 -28.46
N GLU A 73 1.08 14.24 -27.80
CA GLU A 73 -0.15 14.45 -27.02
C GLU A 73 -1.43 14.27 -27.87
N ASN A 74 -1.35 14.57 -29.16
CA ASN A 74 -2.48 14.54 -30.09
C ASN A 74 -2.84 13.13 -30.59
N LEU A 75 -1.91 12.17 -30.53
CA LEU A 75 -2.11 10.78 -30.96
C LEU A 75 -2.31 9.81 -29.78
N VAL A 76 -2.38 10.33 -28.55
CA VAL A 76 -2.56 9.48 -27.37
C VAL A 76 -3.96 8.88 -27.36
N ASN A 77 -4.01 7.55 -27.31
CA ASN A 77 -5.24 6.84 -27.04
C ASN A 77 -5.73 7.18 -25.62
N LYS A 78 -6.78 8.01 -25.53
CA LYS A 78 -7.39 8.46 -24.27
C LYS A 78 -7.79 7.30 -23.34
N LYS A 79 -8.14 6.14 -23.89
CA LYS A 79 -8.48 4.94 -23.10
C LYS A 79 -7.27 4.36 -22.37
N ILE A 80 -6.13 4.26 -23.06
CA ILE A 80 -4.87 3.76 -22.49
C ILE A 80 -4.38 4.71 -21.39
N LEU A 81 -4.39 6.01 -21.68
CA LEU A 81 -4.05 7.04 -20.70
C LEU A 81 -4.92 6.95 -19.44
N LYS A 82 -6.24 6.86 -19.60
CA LYS A 82 -7.19 6.76 -18.49
C LYS A 82 -6.95 5.51 -17.64
N ASN A 83 -6.67 4.38 -18.27
CA ASN A 83 -6.37 3.14 -17.56
C ASN A 83 -5.04 3.21 -16.80
N TYR A 84 -4.01 3.81 -17.41
CA TYR A 84 -2.71 3.99 -16.77
C TYR A 84 -2.80 4.94 -15.57
N ALA A 85 -3.49 6.07 -15.71
CA ALA A 85 -3.73 7.00 -14.61
C ALA A 85 -4.50 6.33 -13.46
N ARG A 86 -5.57 5.56 -13.78
CA ARG A 86 -6.30 4.77 -12.78
C ARG A 86 -5.41 3.77 -12.06
N PHE A 87 -4.57 3.04 -12.79
CA PHE A 87 -3.62 2.09 -12.20
C PHE A 87 -2.69 2.78 -11.20
N LEU A 88 -2.07 3.90 -11.59
CA LEU A 88 -1.19 4.67 -10.71
C LEU A 88 -1.93 5.17 -9.45
N THR A 89 -3.15 5.71 -9.61
CA THR A 89 -3.96 6.16 -8.48
C THR A 89 -4.29 5.02 -7.52
N VAL A 90 -4.70 3.86 -8.03
CA VAL A 90 -5.02 2.69 -7.20
C VAL A 90 -3.80 2.24 -6.40
N VAL A 91 -2.65 2.12 -7.05
CA VAL A 91 -1.41 1.72 -6.37
C VAL A 91 -1.00 2.76 -5.33
N ASN A 92 -1.18 4.05 -5.57
CA ASN A 92 -0.89 5.09 -4.58
C ASN A 92 -1.77 5.00 -3.34
N ILE A 93 -3.07 4.77 -3.51
CA ILE A 93 -4.02 4.59 -2.41
C ILE A 93 -3.66 3.32 -1.62
N VAL A 94 -3.50 2.20 -2.32
CA VAL A 94 -3.19 0.91 -1.69
C VAL A 94 -1.84 0.96 -0.96
N GLY A 95 -0.80 1.51 -1.59
CA GLY A 95 0.52 1.68 -0.99
C GLY A 95 0.50 2.58 0.26
N THR A 96 -0.36 3.60 0.27
CA THR A 96 -0.55 4.47 1.45
C THR A 96 -1.19 3.71 2.60
N TYR A 97 -2.23 2.91 2.37
CA TYR A 97 -2.85 2.12 3.44
C TYR A 97 -1.97 0.96 3.92
N ASN A 98 -1.13 0.43 3.04
CA ASN A 98 -0.20 -0.66 3.35
C ASN A 98 0.72 -0.35 4.53
N VAL A 99 1.16 0.91 4.69
CA VAL A 99 2.00 1.31 5.83
C VAL A 99 1.28 1.14 7.17
N VAL A 100 -0.02 1.41 7.20
CA VAL A 100 -0.82 1.31 8.43
C VAL A 100 -1.06 -0.16 8.78
N PHE A 101 -1.30 -1.01 7.77
CA PHE A 101 -1.37 -2.46 7.97
C PHE A 101 -0.05 -3.02 8.51
N ALA A 102 1.09 -2.62 7.92
CA ALA A 102 2.40 -3.07 8.38
C ALA A 102 2.65 -2.66 9.84
N PHE A 103 2.34 -1.41 10.21
CA PHE A 103 2.43 -0.94 11.60
C PHE A 103 1.56 -1.77 12.54
N SER A 104 0.31 -2.03 12.14
CA SER A 104 -0.60 -2.87 12.92
C SER A 104 -0.04 -4.28 13.09
N ASN A 105 0.54 -4.87 12.05
CA ASN A 105 1.06 -6.23 12.08
C ASN A 105 2.28 -6.39 13.01
N VAL A 106 3.08 -5.35 13.23
CA VAL A 106 4.18 -5.36 14.24
C VAL A 106 3.67 -5.87 15.60
N PHE A 107 2.52 -5.37 16.05
CA PHE A 107 1.94 -5.74 17.35
C PHE A 107 1.67 -7.25 17.45
N TYR A 108 1.17 -7.86 16.38
CA TYR A 108 0.85 -9.29 16.35
C TYR A 108 2.09 -10.17 16.25
N PHE A 109 3.15 -9.72 15.56
CA PHE A 109 4.45 -10.38 15.60
C PHE A 109 5.05 -10.39 17.02
N VAL A 110 4.96 -9.25 17.73
CA VAL A 110 5.43 -9.15 19.12
C VAL A 110 4.60 -10.03 20.06
N ALA A 111 3.28 -10.11 19.87
CA ALA A 111 2.42 -10.98 20.66
C ALA A 111 2.79 -12.47 20.48
N LEU A 112 3.05 -12.88 19.24
CA LEU A 112 3.47 -14.25 18.94
C LEU A 112 4.85 -14.59 19.48
N GLN A 113 5.78 -13.64 19.55
CA GLN A 113 7.07 -13.84 20.22
C GLN A 113 6.90 -14.23 21.70
N ASN A 114 5.79 -13.86 22.33
CA ASN A 114 5.44 -14.21 23.70
C ASN A 114 4.46 -15.39 23.78
N ASP A 115 4.35 -16.20 22.71
CA ASP A 115 3.46 -17.36 22.60
C ASP A 115 1.96 -17.03 22.72
N ILE A 116 1.56 -15.80 22.37
CA ILE A 116 0.16 -15.36 22.40
C ILE A 116 -0.36 -15.19 20.97
N ASP A 117 -1.27 -16.08 20.54
CA ASP A 117 -2.00 -15.91 19.27
C ASP A 117 -3.26 -15.05 19.46
N LEU A 118 -3.27 -13.88 18.83
CA LEU A 118 -4.36 -12.91 18.88
C LEU A 118 -5.23 -12.93 17.61
N TYR A 119 -5.32 -14.04 16.89
CA TYR A 119 -6.03 -14.15 15.61
C TYR A 119 -7.42 -13.48 15.58
N LYS A 120 -8.26 -13.68 16.61
CA LYS A 120 -9.61 -13.08 16.65
C LYS A 120 -9.56 -11.54 16.70
N TYR A 121 -8.62 -10.99 17.47
CA TYR A 121 -8.41 -9.54 17.56
C TYR A 121 -7.79 -9.00 16.29
N TRP A 122 -6.84 -9.73 15.72
CA TRP A 122 -6.24 -9.43 14.42
C TRP A 122 -7.29 -9.33 13.33
N LEU A 123 -8.17 -10.33 13.21
CA LEU A 123 -9.21 -10.37 12.20
C LEU A 123 -10.18 -9.21 12.34
N LEU A 124 -10.64 -8.93 13.57
CA LEU A 124 -11.52 -7.79 13.85
C LEU A 124 -10.85 -6.47 13.45
N ASN A 125 -9.62 -6.25 13.90
CA ASN A 125 -8.86 -5.04 13.59
C ASN A 125 -8.63 -4.89 12.08
N PHE A 126 -8.26 -5.96 11.39
CA PHE A 126 -8.05 -5.98 9.95
C PHE A 126 -9.32 -5.59 9.18
N VAL A 127 -10.47 -6.17 9.54
CA VAL A 127 -11.76 -5.86 8.93
C VAL A 127 -12.17 -4.41 9.23
N THR A 128 -12.01 -3.96 10.47
CA THR A 128 -12.32 -2.57 10.84
C THR A 128 -11.46 -1.58 10.07
N MET A 129 -10.15 -1.82 9.94
CA MET A 129 -9.26 -0.98 9.13
C MET A 129 -9.69 -0.93 7.67
N LEU A 130 -10.05 -2.07 7.07
CA LEU A 130 -10.56 -2.11 5.70
C LEU A 130 -11.81 -1.24 5.53
N VAL A 131 -12.78 -1.36 6.44
CA VAL A 131 -14.00 -0.53 6.41
C VAL A 131 -13.67 0.96 6.54
N CYS A 132 -12.80 1.32 7.49
CA CYS A 132 -12.37 2.70 7.68
C CYS A 132 -11.69 3.28 6.43
N PHE A 133 -10.80 2.52 5.78
CA PHE A 133 -10.11 2.98 4.57
C PHE A 133 -11.04 3.08 3.36
N LEU A 134 -12.02 2.18 3.23
CA LEU A 134 -13.06 2.30 2.21
C LEU A 134 -13.88 3.58 2.42
N LEU A 135 -14.33 3.85 3.64
CA LEU A 135 -15.06 5.06 3.99
C LEU A 135 -14.22 6.33 3.77
N PHE A 136 -12.95 6.31 4.15
CA PHE A 136 -12.03 7.43 3.93
C PHE A 136 -11.84 7.73 2.44
N THR A 137 -11.65 6.68 1.63
CA THR A 137 -11.51 6.82 0.17
C THR A 137 -12.78 7.38 -0.46
N LEU A 138 -13.96 6.85 -0.08
CA LEU A 138 -15.26 7.34 -0.55
C LEU A 138 -15.48 8.79 -0.15
N GLY A 139 -15.18 9.15 1.10
CA GLY A 139 -15.25 10.52 1.61
C GLY A 139 -14.37 11.48 0.81
N GLY A 140 -13.14 11.07 0.51
CA GLY A 140 -12.23 11.84 -0.34
C GLY A 140 -12.76 12.04 -1.76
N VAL A 141 -13.35 11.01 -2.37
CA VAL A 141 -13.99 11.12 -3.68
C VAL A 141 -15.20 12.06 -3.64
N PHE A 142 -16.08 11.94 -2.65
CA PHE A 142 -17.22 12.85 -2.50
C PHE A 142 -16.80 14.30 -2.28
N PHE A 143 -15.78 14.53 -1.47
CA PHE A 143 -15.23 15.87 -1.24
C PHE A 143 -14.75 16.52 -2.54
N ILE A 144 -13.99 15.79 -3.36
CA ILE A 144 -13.52 16.27 -4.66
C ILE A 144 -14.70 16.54 -5.62
N LEU A 145 -15.72 15.67 -5.64
CA LEU A 145 -16.90 15.85 -6.49
C LEU A 145 -17.76 17.05 -6.08
N ASN A 146 -17.78 17.42 -4.80
CA ASN A 146 -18.54 18.55 -4.30
C ASN A 146 -17.81 19.90 -4.49
N ILE A 147 -16.48 19.87 -4.69
CA ILE A 147 -15.65 21.03 -5.03
C ILE A 147 -15.58 21.17 -6.56
N ASN A 148 -16.73 21.19 -7.22
CA ASN A 148 -16.79 21.61 -8.62
C ASN A 148 -16.90 23.15 -8.67
N PHE A 149 -15.92 23.77 -9.33
CA PHE A 149 -15.96 25.15 -9.85
C PHE A 149 -17.04 25.30 -10.92
#